data_AF-A0A3D6BQB0-F1
#
_entry.id   AF-A0A3D6BQB0-F1
#
_cell.length_a   1.000
_cell.length_b   1.000
_cell.length_c   1.000
_cell.angle_alpha   90.00
_cell.angle_beta   90.00
_cell.angle_gamma   90.00
#
_symmetry.space_group_name_H-M   'P 1'
#
loop_
_entity.id
_entity.type
_entity.pdbx_description
1 polymer ?
#
loop_
_entity_poly.entity_id
_entity_poly.type
_entity_poly.pdbx_seq_one_letter_code
_entity_poly.pdbx_strand_id
1 'polypeptide(L)'
;FYGEAISNYSIKPPTVSVEDLQPSKFKDEDNIPFFGDLNFLKGGKAYVAYAKAHPDKTFPVYGKNQLREPLPENISFHEPVSNKEVLRILGQTKTFICQPVWPEPSGRLAAEAFLSGCNILGNDRIGTFSFDFYPDNKPKAIEEMKAALHDFWLEVEAILNTNKQPQEISLGQVLVYKSYGGLGDIFFAIPAINKLAAVSSSLSFAVAPRLVSFFSKHLKNINIINEEVARLKEDNFDHIFELGNYPAFRGYDLPHALKYPTHKKVKQHAIQHYIDTVSKLHNSIDNSYKEYPFFKQQKTKGRKYFTVHHGAGFLLKIWPTEKYAQLIETLAKLFPYLDCKIIMGPNDPAIEPYFSKPMSHISYITGDMNEVGEALSGALFHIGNDAGITHVAGAYNIPTVGIYGPTGPGSWGSFAQYNELIWGKKGVCNVRCNYDVILNCEHKICLNSVTVNRVLEALYKVLQKAYSNEKSILKTNPQAILDFGKNDCLIKLYDNEFLLEYHNKNMKLQVETLLKKECLMDSKDDNMKLVLDVLIQQQVVFYIPNFQKHNNATCKEID
;
A
#
# COMPACT_ATOMS: atom_id res chain seq x y z
N PHE A 1 -11.92 10.63 -10.01
CA PHE A 1 -11.79 11.97 -10.62
C PHE A 1 -10.44 12.53 -10.19
N TYR A 2 -9.47 12.50 -11.10
CA TYR A 2 -8.17 13.13 -10.90
C TYR A 2 -8.39 14.65 -10.96
N GLY A 3 -7.85 15.39 -9.99
CA GLY A 3 -8.09 16.83 -9.82
C GLY A 3 -7.41 17.68 -10.91
N GLU A 4 -7.21 18.96 -10.62
CA GLU A 4 -6.55 19.98 -11.46
C GLU A 4 -5.26 19.53 -12.16
N ALA A 5 -4.61 18.44 -11.75
CA ALA A 5 -3.51 17.80 -12.46
C ALA A 5 -3.81 17.41 -13.94
N ILE A 6 -5.09 17.35 -14.35
CA ILE A 6 -5.49 17.18 -15.78
C ILE A 6 -6.18 18.43 -16.38
N SER A 7 -6.03 19.60 -15.74
CA SER A 7 -6.68 20.85 -16.18
C SER A 7 -6.27 21.31 -17.59
N ASN A 8 -5.08 20.92 -18.05
CA ASN A 8 -4.63 21.15 -19.42
C ASN A 8 -4.84 19.89 -20.25
N TYR A 9 -5.97 19.82 -20.95
CA TYR A 9 -6.26 18.76 -21.90
C TYR A 9 -6.07 19.27 -23.34
N SER A 10 -5.44 18.46 -24.19
CA SER A 10 -5.52 18.60 -25.63
C SER A 10 -6.55 17.61 -26.13
N ILE A 11 -7.65 18.09 -26.72
CA ILE A 11 -8.68 17.24 -27.29
C ILE A 11 -8.35 17.02 -28.76
N LYS A 12 -8.21 15.76 -29.16
CA LYS A 12 -8.00 15.35 -30.55
C LYS A 12 -9.22 14.61 -31.06
N PRO A 13 -9.53 14.69 -32.37
CA PRO A 13 -10.59 13.88 -32.95
C PRO A 13 -10.22 12.38 -32.87
N PRO A 14 -11.22 11.47 -32.96
CA PRO A 14 -10.97 10.04 -32.92
C PRO A 14 -9.99 9.57 -34.00
N THR A 15 -9.14 8.60 -33.67
CA THR A 15 -8.23 7.97 -34.63
C THR A 15 -9.01 7.02 -35.54
N VAL A 16 -9.31 7.48 -36.75
CA VAL A 16 -9.97 6.70 -37.81
C VAL A 16 -9.05 6.60 -39.01
N SER A 17 -8.81 5.38 -39.51
CA SER A 17 -8.14 5.16 -40.79
C SER A 17 -9.09 5.53 -41.93
N VAL A 18 -9.09 6.80 -42.33
CA VAL A 18 -10.01 7.30 -43.37
C VAL A 18 -9.84 6.54 -44.69
N GLU A 19 -8.62 6.08 -44.98
CA GLU A 19 -8.26 5.30 -46.17
C GLU A 19 -8.91 3.91 -46.21
N ASP A 20 -9.25 3.34 -45.04
CA ASP A 20 -9.85 2.00 -44.94
C ASP A 20 -11.37 2.03 -45.10
N LEU A 21 -11.98 3.22 -45.08
CA LEU A 21 -13.43 3.39 -45.21
C LEU A 21 -13.91 2.93 -46.60
N GLN A 22 -15.07 2.28 -46.64
CA GLN A 22 -15.65 1.74 -47.87
C GLN A 22 -17.02 2.38 -48.19
N PRO A 23 -17.12 3.71 -48.34
CA PRO A 23 -18.40 4.37 -48.59
C PRO A 23 -19.01 3.86 -49.90
N SER A 24 -20.26 3.40 -49.83
CA SER A 24 -21.02 2.91 -50.96
C SER A 24 -22.01 3.97 -51.45
N LYS A 25 -22.22 4.03 -52.77
CA LYS A 25 -23.31 4.82 -53.37
C LYS A 25 -24.68 4.23 -53.04
N PHE A 26 -24.76 2.91 -52.91
CA PHE A 26 -25.93 2.22 -52.39
C PHE A 26 -25.96 2.35 -50.87
N LYS A 27 -27.12 2.78 -50.34
CA LYS A 27 -27.38 2.91 -48.91
C LYS A 27 -28.60 2.09 -48.53
N ASP A 28 -28.42 1.12 -47.65
CA ASP A 28 -29.44 0.28 -47.05
C ASP A 28 -30.21 1.07 -45.99
N GLU A 29 -31.52 1.24 -46.21
CA GLU A 29 -32.42 2.02 -45.35
C GLU A 29 -33.17 1.14 -44.34
N ASP A 30 -33.15 -0.18 -44.55
CA ASP A 30 -33.94 -1.18 -43.83
C ASP A 30 -33.11 -1.83 -42.72
N ASN A 31 -31.81 -2.07 -42.95
CA ASN A 31 -30.91 -2.66 -41.97
C ASN A 31 -30.17 -1.57 -41.16
N ILE A 32 -30.38 -1.55 -39.84
CA ILE A 32 -29.75 -0.60 -38.92
C ILE A 32 -28.84 -1.37 -37.95
N PRO A 33 -27.52 -1.49 -38.22
CA PRO A 33 -26.64 -2.35 -37.46
C PRO A 33 -26.21 -1.77 -36.10
N PHE A 34 -25.91 -2.65 -35.15
CA PHE A 34 -25.23 -2.35 -33.88
C PHE A 34 -23.97 -3.20 -33.75
N PHE A 35 -22.84 -2.58 -33.41
CA PHE A 35 -21.55 -3.30 -33.31
C PHE A 35 -21.07 -3.43 -31.85
N GLY A 36 -20.77 -4.68 -31.48
CA GLY A 36 -20.41 -5.08 -30.13
C GLY A 36 -21.61 -5.42 -29.24
N ASP A 37 -21.34 -5.78 -27.99
CA ASP A 37 -22.38 -6.19 -27.05
C ASP A 37 -23.43 -5.10 -26.82
N LEU A 38 -24.69 -5.46 -27.05
CA LEU A 38 -25.85 -4.61 -26.82
C LEU A 38 -26.04 -4.42 -25.31
N ASN A 39 -25.59 -3.28 -24.79
CA ASN A 39 -25.61 -2.98 -23.36
C ASN A 39 -26.10 -1.56 -23.06
N PHE A 40 -26.47 -1.32 -21.81
CA PHE A 40 -27.03 -0.05 -21.34
C PHE A 40 -26.09 1.14 -21.59
N LEU A 41 -24.79 1.00 -21.31
CA LEU A 41 -23.83 2.10 -21.37
C LEU A 41 -23.61 2.61 -22.79
N LYS A 42 -23.65 1.71 -23.78
CA LYS A 42 -23.52 2.03 -25.22
C LYS A 42 -24.81 2.54 -25.88
N GLY A 43 -25.88 2.74 -25.10
CA GLY A 43 -27.17 3.19 -25.65
C GLY A 43 -28.09 2.08 -26.14
N GLY A 44 -27.88 0.83 -25.69
CA GLY A 44 -28.70 -0.30 -26.13
C GLY A 44 -30.20 -0.11 -25.92
N LYS A 45 -30.62 0.60 -24.86
CA LYS A 45 -32.04 0.92 -24.64
C LYS A 45 -32.64 1.82 -25.72
N ALA A 46 -31.89 2.83 -26.17
CA ALA A 46 -32.33 3.71 -27.24
C ALA A 46 -32.44 2.96 -28.57
N TYR A 47 -31.49 2.07 -28.85
CA TYR A 47 -31.52 1.18 -30.01
C TYR A 47 -32.76 0.26 -29.99
N VAL A 48 -33.04 -0.38 -28.85
CA VAL A 48 -34.23 -1.23 -28.68
C VAL A 48 -35.54 -0.43 -28.79
N ALA A 49 -35.60 0.78 -28.22
CA ALA A 49 -36.77 1.64 -28.34
C ALA A 49 -37.03 2.04 -29.79
N TYR A 50 -35.98 2.36 -30.55
CA TYR A 50 -36.10 2.66 -31.97
C TYR A 50 -36.55 1.44 -32.78
N ALA A 51 -36.03 0.25 -32.48
CA ALA A 51 -36.45 -0.99 -33.12
C ALA A 51 -37.93 -1.31 -32.92
N LYS A 52 -38.47 -1.06 -31.71
CA LYS A 52 -39.90 -1.22 -31.41
C LYS A 52 -40.78 -0.25 -32.19
N ALA A 53 -40.29 0.96 -32.46
CA ALA A 53 -41.03 1.99 -33.20
C ALA A 53 -41.01 1.76 -34.73
N HIS A 54 -40.10 0.92 -35.23
CA HIS A 54 -39.91 0.65 -36.66
C HIS A 54 -39.92 -0.87 -36.94
N PRO A 55 -41.08 -1.53 -36.79
CA PRO A 55 -41.20 -2.98 -36.99
C PRO A 55 -40.97 -3.42 -38.45
N ASP A 56 -41.04 -2.50 -39.39
CA ASP A 56 -40.74 -2.66 -40.82
C ASP A 56 -39.24 -2.79 -41.11
N LYS A 57 -38.38 -2.46 -40.14
CA LYS A 57 -36.91 -2.46 -40.28
C LYS A 57 -36.25 -3.60 -39.50
N THR A 58 -35.03 -3.92 -39.87
CA THR A 58 -34.21 -4.97 -39.26
C THR A 58 -33.01 -4.40 -38.50
N PHE A 59 -32.72 -5.00 -37.34
CA PHE A 59 -31.74 -4.50 -36.39
C PHE A 59 -30.69 -5.57 -36.06
N PRO A 60 -29.71 -5.79 -36.95
CA PRO A 60 -28.65 -6.77 -36.72
C PRO A 60 -27.65 -6.25 -35.67
N VAL A 61 -27.43 -7.06 -34.63
CA VAL A 61 -26.47 -6.82 -33.56
C VAL A 61 -25.30 -7.78 -33.73
N TYR A 62 -24.09 -7.26 -33.98
CA TYR A 62 -22.86 -8.04 -34.07
C TYR A 62 -22.17 -8.09 -32.70
N GLY A 63 -22.69 -8.92 -31.80
CA GLY A 63 -22.28 -9.01 -30.40
C GLY A 63 -23.30 -9.75 -29.54
N LYS A 64 -23.11 -9.77 -28.22
CA LYS A 64 -24.02 -10.45 -27.28
C LYS A 64 -25.08 -9.52 -26.71
N ASN A 65 -26.23 -10.09 -26.34
CA ASN A 65 -27.22 -9.37 -25.53
C ASN A 65 -26.73 -9.24 -24.08
N GLN A 66 -26.58 -7.99 -23.60
CA GLN A 66 -26.29 -7.68 -22.20
C GLN A 66 -27.43 -6.86 -21.56
N LEU A 67 -28.52 -6.65 -22.28
CA LEU A 67 -29.73 -6.04 -21.74
C LEU A 67 -30.57 -7.11 -21.04
N ARG A 68 -31.06 -6.79 -19.83
CA ARG A 68 -31.93 -7.65 -19.03
C ARG A 68 -33.40 -7.31 -19.27
N GLU A 69 -33.79 -7.15 -20.53
CA GLU A 69 -35.17 -6.79 -20.93
C GLU A 69 -35.61 -7.54 -22.19
N PRO A 70 -36.92 -7.75 -22.40
CA PRO A 70 -37.44 -8.35 -23.62
C PRO A 70 -37.13 -7.48 -24.86
N LEU A 71 -36.66 -8.14 -25.92
CA LEU A 71 -36.29 -7.53 -27.20
C LEU A 71 -37.39 -7.78 -28.25
N PRO A 72 -37.64 -6.84 -29.17
CA PRO A 72 -38.55 -7.07 -30.30
C PRO A 72 -37.96 -8.09 -31.29
N GLU A 73 -38.83 -8.78 -32.03
CA GLU A 73 -38.46 -9.88 -32.95
C GLU A 73 -37.59 -9.42 -34.13
N ASN A 74 -37.61 -8.13 -34.47
CA ASN A 74 -36.81 -7.55 -35.54
C ASN A 74 -35.35 -7.26 -35.15
N ILE A 75 -34.92 -7.60 -33.92
CA ILE A 75 -33.51 -7.60 -33.50
C ILE A 75 -32.94 -9.01 -33.66
N SER A 76 -31.84 -9.13 -34.40
CA SER A 76 -31.10 -10.39 -34.59
C SER A 76 -29.68 -10.30 -34.05
N PHE A 77 -29.16 -11.39 -33.48
CA PHE A 77 -27.81 -11.45 -32.94
C PHE A 77 -26.90 -12.28 -33.84
N HIS A 78 -25.72 -11.74 -34.11
CA HIS A 78 -24.69 -12.31 -34.97
C HIS A 78 -23.36 -12.33 -34.23
N GLU A 79 -22.47 -13.23 -34.64
CA GLU A 79 -21.10 -13.22 -34.14
C GLU A 79 -20.40 -11.88 -34.46
N PRO A 80 -19.51 -11.40 -33.57
CA PRO A 80 -18.72 -10.21 -33.84
C PRO A 80 -17.95 -10.33 -35.16
N VAL A 81 -18.01 -9.27 -35.97
CA VAL A 81 -17.34 -9.22 -37.27
C VAL A 81 -16.02 -8.45 -37.19
N SER A 82 -15.11 -8.72 -38.15
CA SER A 82 -13.84 -8.00 -38.25
C SER A 82 -14.04 -6.49 -38.51
N ASN A 83 -13.08 -5.66 -38.11
CA ASN A 83 -13.14 -4.21 -38.38
C ASN A 83 -13.32 -3.90 -39.88
N LYS A 84 -12.66 -4.66 -40.77
CA LYS A 84 -12.83 -4.50 -42.23
C LYS A 84 -14.28 -4.70 -42.66
N GLU A 85 -14.96 -5.66 -42.04
CA GLU A 85 -16.37 -5.96 -42.32
C GLU A 85 -17.30 -4.92 -41.69
N VAL A 86 -16.99 -4.40 -40.51
CA VAL A 86 -17.69 -3.24 -39.92
C VAL A 86 -17.68 -2.06 -40.90
N LEU A 87 -16.51 -1.72 -41.46
CA LEU A 87 -16.39 -0.61 -42.41
C LEU A 87 -17.16 -0.85 -43.71
N ARG A 88 -17.20 -2.10 -44.19
CA ARG A 88 -18.02 -2.49 -45.35
C ARG A 88 -19.52 -2.29 -45.08
N ILE A 89 -20.00 -2.75 -43.93
CA ILE A 89 -21.40 -2.63 -43.52
C ILE A 89 -21.77 -1.15 -43.30
N LEU A 90 -20.95 -0.38 -42.57
CA LEU A 90 -21.15 1.06 -42.39
C LEU A 90 -21.13 1.82 -43.72
N GLY A 91 -20.25 1.41 -44.64
CA GLY A 91 -20.19 1.91 -46.00
C GLY A 91 -21.54 1.86 -46.72
N GLN A 92 -22.32 0.81 -46.49
CA GLN A 92 -23.66 0.59 -47.04
C GLN A 92 -24.79 1.07 -46.13
N THR A 93 -24.54 1.39 -44.86
CA THR A 93 -25.60 1.77 -43.90
C THR A 93 -26.11 3.18 -44.16
N LYS A 94 -27.45 3.38 -44.21
CA LYS A 94 -28.07 4.71 -44.27
C LYS A 94 -28.19 5.35 -42.90
N THR A 95 -28.73 4.64 -41.91
CA THR A 95 -29.01 5.18 -40.56
C THR A 95 -28.18 4.44 -39.53
N PHE A 96 -27.48 5.18 -38.68
CA PHE A 96 -26.67 4.63 -37.59
C PHE A 96 -27.10 5.24 -36.25
N ILE A 97 -27.42 4.40 -35.27
CA ILE A 97 -27.91 4.84 -33.96
C ILE A 97 -26.76 4.77 -32.95
N CYS A 98 -26.49 5.88 -32.27
CA CYS A 98 -25.47 5.93 -31.24
C CYS A 98 -25.92 6.89 -30.12
N GLN A 99 -26.54 6.38 -29.05
CA GLN A 99 -27.08 7.23 -27.98
C GLN A 99 -26.62 6.78 -26.60
N PRO A 100 -25.35 7.01 -26.26
CA PRO A 100 -24.82 6.54 -25.00
C PRO A 100 -25.29 7.29 -23.76
N VAL A 101 -25.08 6.65 -22.59
CA VAL A 101 -25.52 7.18 -21.29
C VAL A 101 -24.45 8.03 -20.61
N TRP A 102 -23.18 7.82 -20.93
CA TRP A 102 -22.04 8.59 -20.40
C TRP A 102 -21.17 9.11 -21.56
N PRO A 103 -20.32 10.14 -21.35
CA PRO A 103 -19.47 10.67 -22.42
C PRO A 103 -18.46 9.65 -22.95
N GLU A 104 -18.35 9.57 -24.28
CA GLU A 104 -17.33 8.85 -25.07
C GLU A 104 -17.34 7.30 -25.18
N PRO A 105 -18.46 6.57 -25.12
CA PRO A 105 -18.50 5.23 -25.71
C PRO A 105 -18.68 5.32 -27.24
N SER A 106 -17.95 4.48 -27.97
CA SER A 106 -18.05 4.30 -29.43
C SER A 106 -17.63 5.50 -30.29
N GLY A 107 -16.73 6.37 -29.80
CA GLY A 107 -16.24 7.55 -30.55
C GLY A 107 -15.67 7.23 -31.95
N ARG A 108 -14.83 6.19 -32.06
CA ARG A 108 -14.31 5.71 -33.35
C ARG A 108 -15.41 5.28 -34.31
N LEU A 109 -16.34 4.44 -33.85
CA LEU A 109 -17.39 3.85 -34.69
C LEU A 109 -18.37 4.91 -35.22
N ALA A 110 -18.71 5.89 -34.37
CA ALA A 110 -19.55 7.03 -34.78
C ALA A 110 -18.84 7.88 -35.84
N ALA A 111 -17.54 8.13 -35.69
CA ALA A 111 -16.73 8.81 -36.69
C ALA A 111 -16.65 8.03 -38.01
N GLU A 112 -16.42 6.71 -37.97
CA GLU A 112 -16.44 5.83 -39.13
C GLU A 112 -17.80 5.85 -39.85
N ALA A 113 -18.91 5.83 -39.11
CA ALA A 113 -20.25 5.92 -39.66
C ALA A 113 -20.51 7.29 -40.32
N PHE A 114 -20.16 8.38 -39.65
CA PHE A 114 -20.28 9.74 -40.19
C PHE A 114 -19.48 9.91 -41.48
N LEU A 115 -18.20 9.49 -41.46
CA LEU A 115 -17.34 9.55 -42.64
C LEU A 115 -17.78 8.59 -43.76
N SER A 116 -18.46 7.49 -43.42
CA SER A 116 -19.10 6.60 -44.39
C SER A 116 -20.40 7.17 -44.97
N GLY A 117 -20.88 8.31 -44.46
CA GLY A 117 -22.09 8.99 -44.95
C GLY A 117 -23.39 8.46 -44.35
N CYS A 118 -23.34 7.87 -43.16
CA CYS A 118 -24.54 7.51 -42.40
C CYS A 118 -25.24 8.77 -41.84
N ASN A 119 -26.55 8.76 -41.80
CA ASN A 119 -27.35 9.64 -40.96
C ASN A 119 -27.25 9.16 -39.50
N ILE A 120 -26.58 9.95 -38.65
CA ILE A 120 -26.33 9.58 -37.27
C ILE A 120 -27.51 10.02 -36.40
N LEU A 121 -28.21 9.06 -35.81
CA LEU A 121 -29.19 9.30 -34.75
C LEU A 121 -28.46 9.29 -33.41
N GLY A 122 -27.95 10.47 -33.05
CA GLY A 122 -27.03 10.66 -31.92
C GLY A 122 -27.59 11.41 -30.71
N ASN A 123 -26.72 11.68 -29.74
CA ASN A 123 -26.93 12.63 -28.63
C ASN A 123 -25.62 13.39 -28.33
N ASP A 124 -25.66 14.29 -27.35
CA ASP A 124 -24.54 15.16 -26.91
C ASP A 124 -23.39 14.43 -26.19
N ARG A 125 -23.39 13.09 -26.17
CA ARG A 125 -22.44 12.25 -25.40
C ARG A 125 -21.54 11.37 -26.27
N ILE A 126 -21.65 11.46 -27.58
CA ILE A 126 -20.83 10.71 -28.54
C ILE A 126 -19.54 11.48 -28.79
N GLY A 127 -18.37 10.85 -28.70
CA GLY A 127 -17.04 11.52 -28.77
C GLY A 127 -16.91 12.64 -29.83
N THR A 128 -17.31 12.41 -31.07
CA THR A 128 -17.27 13.45 -32.13
C THR A 128 -18.22 14.63 -31.85
N PHE A 129 -19.40 14.36 -31.30
CA PHE A 129 -20.45 15.38 -31.08
C PHE A 129 -20.45 15.98 -29.66
N SER A 130 -19.77 15.36 -28.69
CA SER A 130 -19.62 15.87 -27.32
C SER A 130 -18.59 17.00 -27.21
N PHE A 131 -17.79 17.22 -28.27
CA PHE A 131 -16.77 18.27 -28.35
C PHE A 131 -16.97 19.20 -29.56
N ASP A 132 -18.17 19.19 -30.16
CA ASP A 132 -18.55 19.99 -31.35
C ASP A 132 -17.63 19.78 -32.57
N PHE A 133 -17.14 18.54 -32.78
CA PHE A 133 -16.32 18.23 -33.93
C PHE A 133 -17.20 18.11 -35.20
N TYR A 134 -17.09 19.13 -36.05
CA TYR A 134 -17.52 19.15 -37.46
C TYR A 134 -19.01 18.87 -37.71
N PRO A 135 -19.94 19.63 -37.11
CA PRO A 135 -21.38 19.37 -37.26
C PRO A 135 -21.83 19.23 -38.73
N ASP A 136 -21.22 19.99 -39.66
CA ASP A 136 -21.54 19.91 -41.11
C ASP A 136 -20.30 19.94 -42.04
N ASN A 137 -19.09 19.71 -41.51
CA ASN A 137 -17.85 19.87 -42.29
C ASN A 137 -17.05 18.57 -42.42
N LYS A 138 -17.56 17.66 -43.26
CA LYS A 138 -16.92 16.38 -43.54
C LYS A 138 -15.49 16.48 -44.10
N PRO A 139 -15.16 17.42 -45.02
CA PRO A 139 -13.77 17.61 -45.46
C PRO A 139 -12.81 17.94 -44.31
N LYS A 140 -13.19 18.87 -43.42
CA LYS A 140 -12.42 19.21 -42.22
C LYS A 140 -12.26 18.02 -41.28
N ALA A 141 -13.33 17.23 -41.10
CA ALA A 141 -13.28 16.00 -40.30
C ALA A 141 -12.26 15.00 -40.83
N ILE A 142 -12.19 14.82 -42.16
CA ILE A 142 -11.21 13.93 -42.80
C ILE A 142 -9.79 14.43 -42.58
N GLU A 143 -9.55 15.72 -42.80
CA GLU A 143 -8.23 16.34 -42.63
C GLU A 143 -7.72 16.19 -41.19
N GLU A 144 -8.51 16.60 -40.20
CA GLU A 144 -8.11 16.58 -38.81
C GLU A 144 -8.01 15.16 -38.24
N MET A 145 -8.85 14.20 -38.67
CA MET A 145 -8.71 12.79 -38.25
C MET A 145 -7.44 12.13 -38.81
N LYS A 146 -7.02 12.48 -40.04
CA LYS A 146 -5.74 12.01 -40.60
C LYS A 146 -4.55 12.63 -39.88
N ALA A 147 -4.64 13.90 -39.51
CA ALA A 147 -3.60 14.63 -38.80
C ALA A 147 -3.50 14.23 -37.31
N ALA A 148 -4.61 13.79 -36.69
CA ALA A 148 -4.73 13.57 -35.24
C ALA A 148 -3.57 12.81 -34.60
N LEU A 149 -3.16 11.68 -35.21
CA LEU A 149 -2.07 10.86 -34.66
C LEU A 149 -0.72 11.56 -34.79
N HIS A 150 -0.47 12.23 -35.91
CA HIS A 150 0.77 12.99 -36.13
C HIS A 150 0.84 14.18 -35.16
N ASP A 151 -0.24 14.96 -35.09
CA ASP A 151 -0.33 16.14 -34.21
C ASP A 151 -0.24 15.76 -32.74
N PHE A 152 -0.81 14.63 -32.34
CA PHE A 152 -0.66 14.09 -30.99
C PHE A 152 0.81 13.88 -30.65
N TRP A 153 1.57 13.21 -31.54
CA TRP A 153 2.99 12.97 -31.30
C TRP A 153 3.82 14.24 -31.36
N LEU A 154 3.51 15.20 -32.25
CA LEU A 154 4.14 16.51 -32.25
C LEU A 154 3.92 17.26 -30.93
N GLU A 155 2.71 17.21 -30.36
CA GLU A 155 2.42 17.81 -29.06
C GLU A 155 3.16 17.11 -27.91
N VAL A 156 3.19 15.78 -27.92
CA VAL A 156 3.95 15.01 -26.92
C VAL A 156 5.45 15.33 -27.01
N GLU A 157 6.02 15.34 -28.21
CA GLU A 157 7.42 15.72 -28.44
C GLU A 157 7.68 17.16 -27.99
N ALA A 158 6.80 18.10 -28.32
CA ALA A 158 6.91 19.47 -27.87
C ALA A 158 6.93 19.54 -26.34
N ILE A 159 6.02 18.84 -25.65
CA ILE A 159 5.96 18.79 -24.19
C ILE A 159 7.26 18.21 -23.61
N LEU A 160 7.73 17.08 -24.14
CA LEU A 160 8.95 16.41 -23.67
C LEU A 160 10.21 17.25 -23.93
N ASN A 161 10.25 18.02 -25.02
CA ASN A 161 11.35 18.89 -25.38
C ASN A 161 11.25 20.29 -24.73
N THR A 162 10.11 20.63 -24.15
CA THR A 162 9.95 21.89 -23.43
C THR A 162 10.67 21.79 -22.09
N ASN A 163 11.93 22.23 -22.06
CA ASN A 163 12.70 22.54 -20.84
C ASN A 163 12.14 23.79 -20.12
N LYS A 164 10.82 23.90 -19.96
CA LYS A 164 10.27 24.83 -18.97
C LYS A 164 10.46 24.14 -17.64
N GLN A 165 11.50 24.52 -16.90
CA GLN A 165 11.36 24.45 -15.45
C GLN A 165 10.11 25.27 -15.12
N PRO A 166 9.04 24.65 -14.63
CA PRO A 166 7.88 25.40 -14.19
C PRO A 166 8.40 26.44 -13.20
N GLN A 167 7.99 27.69 -13.34
CA GLN A 167 8.21 28.65 -12.27
C GLN A 167 7.55 28.02 -11.03
N GLU A 168 8.34 27.54 -10.07
CA GLU A 168 7.81 26.81 -8.91
C GLU A 168 6.99 27.79 -8.07
N ILE A 169 5.68 27.78 -8.28
CA ILE A 169 4.75 28.60 -7.52
C ILE A 169 4.60 27.96 -6.15
N SER A 170 5.34 28.50 -5.18
CA SER A 170 5.23 28.07 -3.79
C SER A 170 3.77 28.05 -3.32
N LEU A 171 3.41 27.06 -2.49
CA LEU A 171 2.14 27.01 -1.78
C LEU A 171 2.01 28.09 -0.67
N GLY A 172 2.95 29.02 -0.55
CA GLY A 172 2.90 30.06 0.48
C GLY A 172 2.91 29.47 1.90
N GLN A 173 2.17 30.10 2.80
CA GLN A 173 2.00 29.66 4.19
C GLN A 173 0.93 28.59 4.26
N VAL A 174 1.34 27.35 4.53
CA VAL A 174 0.44 26.19 4.58
C VAL A 174 0.15 25.77 6.02
N LEU A 175 -1.11 25.45 6.31
CA LEU A 175 -1.54 24.79 7.53
C LEU A 175 -2.02 23.38 7.24
N VAL A 176 -1.47 22.39 7.94
CA VAL A 176 -1.90 20.99 7.83
C VAL A 176 -2.51 20.51 9.13
N TYR A 177 -3.62 19.78 9.00
CA TYR A 177 -4.28 19.06 10.08
C TYR A 177 -4.23 17.55 9.85
N LYS A 178 -4.22 16.82 10.97
CA LYS A 178 -4.51 15.39 11.02
C LYS A 178 -5.40 15.10 12.24
N SER A 179 -6.56 15.73 12.28
CA SER A 179 -7.41 15.81 13.48
C SER A 179 -8.13 14.50 13.82
N TYR A 180 -8.35 13.61 12.85
CA TYR A 180 -9.03 12.33 13.06
C TYR A 180 -8.09 11.14 12.93
N GLY A 181 -8.19 10.17 13.84
CA GLY A 181 -7.41 8.92 13.82
C GLY A 181 -6.66 8.67 15.13
N GLY A 182 -6.02 7.51 15.23
CA GLY A 182 -5.14 7.17 16.34
C GLY A 182 -3.74 7.79 16.17
N LEU A 183 -2.90 7.62 17.19
CA LEU A 183 -1.52 8.11 17.17
C LEU A 183 -0.76 7.65 15.92
N GLY A 184 -0.90 6.38 15.52
CA GLY A 184 -0.25 5.81 14.32
C GLY A 184 -0.60 6.54 13.02
N ASP A 185 -1.84 7.01 12.87
CA ASP A 185 -2.29 7.70 11.66
C ASP A 185 -1.60 9.05 11.47
N ILE A 186 -1.16 9.68 12.56
CA ILE A 186 -0.36 10.90 12.51
C ILE A 186 1.02 10.60 11.89
N PHE A 187 1.64 9.50 12.30
CA PHE A 187 2.95 9.09 11.77
C PHE A 187 2.90 8.69 10.30
N PHE A 188 1.79 8.10 9.84
CA PHE A 188 1.61 7.79 8.42
C PHE A 188 1.53 9.05 7.54
N ALA A 189 1.11 10.19 8.08
CA ALA A 189 0.97 11.43 7.33
C ALA A 189 2.30 12.21 7.20
N ILE A 190 3.31 11.93 8.04
CA ILE A 190 4.58 12.68 8.08
C ILE A 190 5.24 12.82 6.70
N PRO A 191 5.37 11.77 5.86
CA PRO A 191 6.00 11.90 4.54
C PRO A 191 5.28 12.87 3.62
N ALA A 192 3.95 12.88 3.67
CA ALA A 192 3.15 13.82 2.89
C ALA A 192 3.29 15.26 3.42
N ILE A 193 3.38 15.42 4.74
CA ILE A 193 3.64 16.73 5.38
C ILE A 193 5.03 17.26 5.00
N ASN A 194 6.07 16.41 5.00
CA ASN A 194 7.41 16.79 4.56
C ASN A 194 7.42 17.25 3.09
N LYS A 195 6.72 16.52 2.22
CA LYS A 195 6.57 16.88 0.80
C LYS A 195 5.85 18.21 0.60
N LEU A 196 4.79 18.48 1.38
CA LEU A 196 4.14 19.79 1.38
C LEU A 196 5.09 20.89 1.86
N ALA A 197 5.83 20.64 2.95
CA ALA A 197 6.77 21.61 3.50
C ALA A 197 7.87 21.99 2.49
N ALA A 198 8.32 21.04 1.65
CA ALA A 198 9.34 21.27 0.64
C ALA A 198 8.92 22.22 -0.50
N VAL A 199 7.61 22.40 -0.73
CA VAL A 199 7.06 23.28 -1.78
C VAL A 199 6.31 24.49 -1.22
N SER A 200 6.34 24.68 0.11
CA SER A 200 5.67 25.78 0.81
C SER A 200 6.70 26.82 1.27
N SER A 201 6.31 28.10 1.40
CA SER A 201 7.19 29.11 1.99
C SER A 201 7.37 28.87 3.49
N SER A 202 6.32 28.36 4.14
CA SER A 202 6.36 27.79 5.48
C SER A 202 5.22 26.79 5.65
N LEU A 203 5.39 25.82 6.55
CA LEU A 203 4.34 24.86 6.89
C LEU A 203 4.15 24.81 8.40
N SER A 204 2.91 24.97 8.83
CA SER A 204 2.48 24.69 10.20
C SER A 204 1.72 23.37 10.27
N PHE A 205 2.07 22.51 11.22
CA PHE A 205 1.37 21.26 11.46
C PHE A 205 0.66 21.32 12.82
N ALA A 206 -0.67 21.31 12.76
CA ALA A 206 -1.53 21.37 13.92
C ALA A 206 -1.73 19.98 14.53
N VAL A 207 -1.43 19.87 15.83
CA VAL A 207 -1.55 18.62 16.59
C VAL A 207 -2.17 18.89 17.96
N ALA A 208 -2.68 17.82 18.60
CA ALA A 208 -3.16 17.89 19.98
C ALA A 208 -2.09 18.46 20.93
N PRO A 209 -2.47 19.25 21.97
CA PRO A 209 -1.51 19.96 22.85
C PRO A 209 -0.39 19.07 23.40
N ARG A 210 -0.73 17.84 23.82
CA ARG A 210 0.21 16.85 24.39
C ARG A 210 1.29 16.37 23.42
N LEU A 211 1.12 16.59 22.12
CA LEU A 211 2.05 16.15 21.07
C LEU A 211 2.93 17.28 20.53
N VAL A 212 2.62 18.54 20.86
CA VAL A 212 3.35 19.72 20.35
C VAL A 212 4.83 19.62 20.69
N SER A 213 5.17 19.43 21.97
CA SER A 213 6.58 19.32 22.41
C SER A 213 7.34 18.21 21.68
N PHE A 214 6.71 17.04 21.54
CA PHE A 214 7.30 15.88 20.87
C PHE A 214 7.58 16.17 19.38
N PHE A 215 6.59 16.62 18.62
CA PHE A 215 6.80 16.90 17.20
C PHE A 215 7.75 18.08 16.98
N SER A 216 7.72 19.13 17.81
CA SER A 216 8.68 20.25 17.73
C SER A 216 10.13 19.79 17.93
N LYS A 217 10.34 18.75 18.74
CA LYS A 217 11.66 18.14 18.92
C LYS A 217 12.15 17.44 17.65
N HIS A 218 11.25 16.87 16.84
CA HIS A 218 11.60 15.97 15.74
C HIS A 218 11.44 16.56 14.33
N LEU A 219 10.45 17.41 14.09
CA LEU A 219 10.16 18.03 12.79
C LEU A 219 10.70 19.46 12.76
N LYS A 220 11.99 19.63 12.44
CA LYS A 220 12.68 20.94 12.58
C LYS A 220 12.31 21.99 11.53
N ASN A 221 11.87 21.57 10.36
CA ASN A 221 11.51 22.46 9.25
C ASN A 221 10.00 22.74 9.19
N ILE A 222 9.25 22.32 10.22
CA ILE A 222 7.80 22.43 10.27
C ILE A 222 7.43 23.11 11.59
N ASN A 223 6.60 24.14 11.54
CA ASN A 223 6.11 24.83 12.72
C ASN A 223 5.00 24.01 13.39
N ILE A 224 5.27 23.39 14.53
CA ILE A 224 4.28 22.58 15.23
C ILE A 224 3.46 23.48 16.15
N ILE A 225 2.14 23.46 15.97
CA ILE A 225 1.21 24.32 16.71
C ILE A 225 0.10 23.50 17.37
N ASN A 226 -0.42 24.02 18.48
CA ASN A 226 -1.61 23.46 19.10
C ASN A 226 -2.80 23.63 18.14
N GLU A 227 -3.49 22.54 17.84
CA GLU A 227 -4.67 22.51 16.98
C GLU A 227 -5.74 23.53 17.39
N GLU A 228 -6.05 23.65 18.69
CA GLU A 228 -7.06 24.60 19.19
C GLU A 228 -6.68 26.06 18.87
N VAL A 229 -5.38 26.38 18.93
CA VAL A 229 -4.86 27.70 18.59
C VAL A 229 -4.83 27.91 17.08
N ALA A 230 -4.52 26.87 16.31
CA ALA A 230 -4.48 26.91 14.85
C ALA A 230 -5.86 27.25 14.27
N ARG A 231 -6.93 26.65 14.81
CA ARG A 231 -8.32 26.87 14.38
C ARG A 231 -8.76 28.34 14.51
N LEU A 232 -8.20 29.09 15.46
CA LEU A 232 -8.50 30.51 15.68
C LEU A 232 -7.72 31.46 14.73
N LYS A 233 -6.79 30.92 13.95
CA LYS A 233 -5.82 31.68 13.15
C LYS A 233 -5.70 31.14 11.73
N GLU A 234 -6.74 30.44 11.24
CA GLU A 234 -6.77 29.88 9.89
C GLU A 234 -6.62 30.96 8.80
N ASP A 235 -7.13 32.16 9.03
CA ASP A 235 -7.02 33.31 8.10
C ASP A 235 -5.58 33.78 7.81
N ASN A 236 -4.58 33.30 8.57
CA ASN A 236 -3.16 33.63 8.33
C ASN A 236 -2.48 32.73 7.28
N PHE A 237 -3.18 31.73 6.75
CA PHE A 237 -2.62 30.72 5.86
C PHE A 237 -3.20 30.83 4.45
N ASP A 238 -2.34 30.70 3.44
CA ASP A 238 -2.72 30.72 2.03
C ASP A 238 -3.46 29.43 1.64
N HIS A 239 -3.05 28.30 2.23
CA HIS A 239 -3.72 27.01 2.05
C HIS A 239 -3.84 26.24 3.36
N ILE A 240 -4.97 25.54 3.51
CA ILE A 240 -5.27 24.69 4.67
C ILE A 240 -5.64 23.30 4.15
N PHE A 241 -5.00 22.26 4.69
CA PHE A 241 -5.22 20.88 4.27
C PHE A 241 -5.50 19.98 5.48
N GLU A 242 -6.59 19.21 5.42
CA GLU A 242 -6.92 18.19 6.43
C GLU A 242 -6.72 16.78 5.86
N LEU A 243 -5.80 16.04 6.50
CA LEU A 243 -5.43 14.67 6.14
C LEU A 243 -6.26 13.61 6.92
N GLY A 244 -7.17 14.00 7.82
CA GLY A 244 -8.00 13.09 8.62
C GLY A 244 -9.01 12.24 7.84
N ASN A 245 -9.25 12.54 6.56
CA ASN A 245 -10.36 12.01 5.75
C ASN A 245 -10.22 10.55 5.25
N TYR A 246 -9.29 9.76 5.79
CA TYR A 246 -9.10 8.38 5.32
C TYR A 246 -9.19 7.28 6.39
N PRO A 247 -10.13 6.33 6.23
CA PRO A 247 -11.32 6.43 5.36
C PRO A 247 -12.26 7.54 5.86
N ALA A 248 -13.06 8.15 4.98
CA ALA A 248 -14.23 8.94 5.33
C ALA A 248 -15.21 8.04 6.13
N PHE A 249 -14.91 7.82 7.40
CA PHE A 249 -15.69 7.00 8.29
C PHE A 249 -16.85 7.86 8.76
N ARG A 250 -18.07 7.44 8.40
CA ARG A 250 -19.34 7.93 8.96
C ARG A 250 -19.87 9.29 8.46
N GLY A 251 -19.38 9.81 7.33
CA GLY A 251 -20.00 10.97 6.70
C GLY A 251 -19.83 12.30 7.46
N TYR A 252 -18.82 12.39 8.33
CA TYR A 252 -18.40 13.67 8.90
C TYR A 252 -17.69 14.49 7.82
N ASP A 253 -18.19 15.70 7.58
CA ASP A 253 -17.51 16.69 6.77
C ASP A 253 -16.49 17.40 7.66
N LEU A 254 -15.22 16.97 7.57
CA LEU A 254 -14.13 17.67 8.23
C LEU A 254 -13.76 18.88 7.35
N PRO A 255 -13.72 20.11 7.90
CA PRO A 255 -13.28 21.27 7.14
C PRO A 255 -11.91 21.03 6.51
N HIS A 256 -11.73 21.52 5.28
CA HIS A 256 -10.47 21.41 4.51
C HIS A 256 -10.03 19.97 4.18
N ALA A 257 -10.90 18.98 4.38
CA ALA A 257 -10.59 17.57 4.15
C ALA A 257 -10.25 17.26 2.70
N LEU A 258 -9.03 16.77 2.48
CA LEU A 258 -8.61 16.34 1.15
C LEU A 258 -9.33 15.05 0.73
N LYS A 259 -9.75 14.99 -0.53
CA LYS A 259 -10.32 13.78 -1.14
C LYS A 259 -9.20 12.91 -1.71
N TYR A 260 -9.03 11.73 -1.12
CA TYR A 260 -8.02 10.77 -1.54
C TYR A 260 -8.30 10.21 -2.95
N PRO A 261 -7.32 10.22 -3.89
CA PRO A 261 -7.44 9.53 -5.19
C PRO A 261 -7.67 8.04 -5.03
N THR A 262 -6.91 7.46 -4.12
CA THR A 262 -6.81 6.03 -3.87
C THR A 262 -7.57 5.76 -2.57
N HIS A 263 -8.47 4.78 -2.58
CA HIS A 263 -9.26 4.44 -1.42
C HIS A 263 -9.08 2.97 -1.01
N LYS A 264 -9.75 2.50 0.04
CA LYS A 264 -9.46 1.20 0.72
C LYS A 264 -9.55 -0.05 -0.14
N LYS A 265 -10.07 0.07 -1.36
CA LYS A 265 -10.07 -1.03 -2.34
C LYS A 265 -8.71 -1.18 -3.02
N VAL A 266 -7.89 -0.13 -3.03
CA VAL A 266 -6.48 -0.17 -3.43
C VAL A 266 -5.70 -0.76 -2.27
N LYS A 267 -5.11 -1.94 -2.46
CA LYS A 267 -4.32 -2.66 -1.45
C LYS A 267 -2.96 -1.98 -1.26
N GLN A 268 -2.96 -0.78 -0.67
CA GLN A 268 -1.74 -0.03 -0.37
C GLN A 268 -1.72 0.44 1.09
N HIS A 269 -0.52 0.83 1.51
CA HIS A 269 -0.27 1.37 2.84
C HIS A 269 -0.84 2.80 2.98
N ALA A 270 -1.27 3.18 4.18
CA ALA A 270 -1.81 4.51 4.50
C ALA A 270 -0.86 5.64 4.08
N ILE A 271 0.45 5.46 4.31
CA ILE A 271 1.49 6.42 3.88
C ILE A 271 1.37 6.77 2.40
N GLN A 272 1.20 5.77 1.53
CA GLN A 272 1.09 6.00 0.10
C GLN A 272 -0.19 6.76 -0.25
N HIS A 273 -1.31 6.49 0.45
CA HIS A 273 -2.54 7.26 0.27
C HIS A 273 -2.33 8.75 0.57
N TYR A 274 -1.59 9.09 1.64
CA TYR A 274 -1.25 10.49 1.95
C TYR A 274 -0.38 11.11 0.86
N ILE A 275 0.68 10.42 0.43
CA ILE A 275 1.59 10.90 -0.62
C ILE A 275 0.86 11.13 -1.95
N ASP A 276 0.05 10.16 -2.40
CA ASP A 276 -0.77 10.28 -3.63
C ASP A 276 -1.74 11.45 -3.58
N THR A 277 -2.18 11.84 -2.38
CA THR A 277 -3.14 12.92 -2.20
C THR A 277 -2.45 14.27 -2.32
N VAL A 278 -1.31 14.45 -1.67
CA VAL A 278 -0.58 15.73 -1.70
C VAL A 278 0.15 15.96 -3.02
N SER A 279 0.53 14.90 -3.75
CA SER A 279 1.18 15.03 -5.07
C SER A 279 0.29 15.68 -6.14
N LYS A 280 -1.01 15.76 -5.90
CA LYS A 280 -1.94 16.50 -6.77
C LYS A 280 -1.98 18.00 -6.50
N LEU A 281 -1.46 18.44 -5.36
CA LEU A 281 -1.56 19.83 -4.92
C LEU A 281 -0.45 20.70 -5.50
N HIS A 282 0.67 20.10 -5.89
CA HIS A 282 1.81 20.83 -6.45
C HIS A 282 2.64 19.93 -7.37
N ASN A 283 3.05 20.44 -8.53
CA ASN A 283 3.75 19.68 -9.57
C ASN A 283 5.13 19.14 -9.15
N SER A 284 5.85 19.84 -8.26
CA SER A 284 7.13 19.40 -7.71
C SER A 284 7.00 18.31 -6.63
N ILE A 285 5.79 17.96 -6.19
CA ILE A 285 5.60 16.84 -5.25
C ILE A 285 5.53 15.53 -6.03
N ASP A 286 6.60 14.75 -5.98
CA ASP A 286 6.60 13.39 -6.52
C ASP A 286 5.79 12.43 -5.62
N ASN A 287 5.23 11.38 -6.23
CA ASN A 287 4.45 10.37 -5.51
C ASN A 287 5.27 9.18 -4.98
N SER A 288 6.60 9.25 -5.02
CA SER A 288 7.44 8.14 -4.58
C SER A 288 7.58 8.12 -3.06
N TYR A 289 7.59 6.91 -2.50
CA TYR A 289 7.87 6.67 -1.09
C TYR A 289 9.34 6.32 -0.90
N LYS A 290 10.15 7.28 -0.45
CA LYS A 290 11.61 7.13 -0.30
C LYS A 290 12.17 7.58 1.06
N GLU A 291 11.32 8.02 1.97
CA GLU A 291 11.77 8.63 3.22
C GLU A 291 11.89 7.57 4.32
N TYR A 292 13.11 7.26 4.73
CA TYR A 292 13.45 6.67 6.02
C TYR A 292 14.87 7.10 6.44
N PRO A 293 15.13 7.34 7.73
CA PRO A 293 14.16 7.53 8.81
C PRO A 293 13.43 8.87 8.71
N PHE A 294 12.26 9.00 9.34
CA PHE A 294 11.60 10.31 9.50
C PHE A 294 12.20 11.12 10.63
N PHE A 295 12.60 10.43 11.71
CA PHE A 295 13.20 11.02 12.89
C PHE A 295 14.64 10.57 13.07
N LYS A 296 15.48 11.47 13.59
CA LYS A 296 16.87 11.16 13.86
C LYS A 296 17.01 10.14 15.00
N GLN A 297 17.69 9.02 14.72
CA GLN A 297 18.13 8.07 15.75
C GLN A 297 19.19 8.70 16.66
N GLN A 298 19.19 8.29 17.92
CA GLN A 298 20.20 8.67 18.90
C GLN A 298 21.16 7.52 19.16
N LYS A 299 22.45 7.85 19.27
CA LYS A 299 23.44 6.88 19.75
C LYS A 299 23.22 6.62 21.23
N THR A 300 23.00 5.36 21.59
CA THR A 300 22.86 4.95 22.98
C THR A 300 24.15 5.20 23.76
N LYS A 301 24.07 6.06 24.78
CA LYS A 301 25.13 6.26 25.77
C LYS A 301 24.89 5.25 26.90
N GLY A 302 25.74 4.24 27.02
CA GLY A 302 25.63 3.19 28.05
C GLY A 302 25.33 1.81 27.48
N ARG A 303 24.67 0.96 28.27
CA ARG A 303 24.29 -0.39 27.83
C ARG A 303 23.29 -0.29 26.68
N LYS A 304 23.51 -1.11 25.64
CA LYS A 304 22.57 -1.26 24.54
C LYS A 304 21.27 -1.88 25.07
N TYR A 305 20.15 -1.60 24.42
CA TYR A 305 18.86 -2.07 24.87
C TYR A 305 17.91 -2.32 23.70
N PHE A 306 16.84 -3.04 23.99
CA PHE A 306 15.67 -3.16 23.12
C PHE A 306 14.44 -2.59 23.82
N THR A 307 13.39 -2.35 23.04
CA THR A 307 12.12 -1.82 23.56
C THR A 307 10.98 -2.79 23.31
N VAL A 308 10.03 -2.82 24.25
CA VAL A 308 8.78 -3.57 24.12
C VAL A 308 7.63 -2.65 24.47
N HIS A 309 6.58 -2.63 23.65
CA HIS A 309 5.27 -2.07 24.03
C HIS A 309 4.23 -3.19 23.99
N HIS A 310 3.92 -3.76 25.15
CA HIS A 310 2.95 -4.85 25.23
C HIS A 310 1.49 -4.36 25.23
N GLY A 311 1.27 -3.05 25.26
CA GLY A 311 -0.04 -2.40 25.28
C GLY A 311 -0.64 -2.11 23.91
N ALA A 312 -1.82 -1.49 23.87
CA ALA A 312 -2.44 -1.02 22.64
C ALA A 312 -3.53 0.03 22.91
N GLY A 313 -3.71 0.98 21.98
CA GLY A 313 -4.81 1.95 22.08
C GLY A 313 -6.20 1.31 22.02
N PHE A 314 -6.32 0.13 21.40
CA PHE A 314 -7.48 -0.74 21.55
C PHE A 314 -7.07 -2.03 22.25
N LEU A 315 -7.36 -2.13 23.55
CA LEU A 315 -6.88 -3.20 24.44
C LEU A 315 -7.19 -4.62 23.93
N LEU A 316 -8.25 -4.81 23.14
CA LEU A 316 -8.60 -6.11 22.55
C LEU A 316 -7.66 -6.55 21.42
N LYS A 317 -6.68 -5.72 21.03
CA LYS A 317 -5.60 -6.06 20.09
C LYS A 317 -4.30 -6.51 20.79
N ILE A 318 -4.26 -6.52 22.11
CA ILE A 318 -3.07 -6.89 22.89
C ILE A 318 -2.80 -8.40 22.76
N TRP A 319 -1.62 -8.76 22.25
CA TRP A 319 -1.11 -10.12 22.41
C TRP A 319 -0.91 -10.41 23.92
N PRO A 320 -1.30 -11.60 24.45
CA PRO A 320 -1.39 -11.82 25.88
C PRO A 320 -0.15 -11.36 26.66
N THR A 321 -0.36 -10.55 27.69
CA THR A 321 0.72 -9.95 28.50
C THR A 321 1.64 -11.03 29.11
N GLU A 322 1.09 -12.17 29.50
CA GLU A 322 1.85 -13.33 29.98
C GLU A 322 2.87 -13.84 28.95
N LYS A 323 2.53 -13.82 27.65
CA LYS A 323 3.42 -14.24 26.58
C LYS A 323 4.48 -13.18 26.29
N TYR A 324 4.18 -11.90 26.47
CA TYR A 324 5.19 -10.84 26.46
C TYR A 324 6.20 -11.04 27.61
N ALA A 325 5.75 -11.36 28.83
CA ALA A 325 6.66 -11.65 29.94
C ALA A 325 7.57 -12.84 29.63
N GLN A 326 7.01 -13.95 29.13
CA GLN A 326 7.78 -15.13 28.67
C GLN A 326 8.77 -14.77 27.55
N LEU A 327 8.37 -13.93 26.60
CA LEU A 327 9.24 -13.47 25.52
C LEU A 327 10.41 -12.64 26.08
N ILE A 328 10.14 -11.69 26.97
CA ILE A 328 11.18 -10.84 27.59
C ILE A 328 12.18 -11.69 28.38
N GLU A 329 11.73 -12.68 29.15
CA GLU A 329 12.62 -13.62 29.83
C GLU A 329 13.47 -14.44 28.86
N THR A 330 12.89 -14.83 27.73
CA THR A 330 13.61 -15.56 26.69
C THR A 330 14.66 -14.66 26.02
N LEU A 331 14.31 -13.41 25.73
CA LEU A 331 15.24 -12.42 25.18
C LEU A 331 16.36 -12.07 26.15
N ALA A 332 16.08 -12.00 27.45
CA ALA A 332 17.11 -11.77 28.47
C ALA A 332 18.15 -12.90 28.51
N LYS A 333 17.74 -14.15 28.25
CA LYS A 333 18.66 -15.29 28.11
C LYS A 333 19.45 -15.22 26.80
N LEU A 334 18.77 -14.88 25.70
CA LEU A 334 19.40 -14.79 24.38
C LEU A 334 20.36 -13.60 24.25
N PHE A 335 20.08 -12.50 24.93
CA PHE A 335 20.83 -11.25 24.85
C PHE A 335 21.14 -10.70 26.25
N PRO A 336 21.99 -11.38 27.06
CA PRO A 336 22.23 -11.04 28.47
C PRO A 336 22.92 -9.67 28.68
N TYR A 337 23.44 -9.06 27.61
CA TYR A 337 24.09 -7.75 27.64
C TYR A 337 23.17 -6.60 27.24
N LEU A 338 21.93 -6.89 26.86
CA LEU A 338 20.95 -5.87 26.55
C LEU A 338 20.06 -5.57 27.75
N ASP A 339 19.79 -4.29 27.97
CA ASP A 339 18.70 -3.88 28.86
C ASP A 339 17.37 -3.91 28.09
N CYS A 340 16.26 -3.94 28.81
CA CYS A 340 14.92 -3.93 28.24
C CYS A 340 14.16 -2.71 28.73
N LYS A 341 13.66 -1.88 27.81
CA LYS A 341 12.77 -0.77 28.13
C LYS A 341 11.34 -1.15 27.77
N ILE A 342 10.49 -1.32 28.78
CA ILE A 342 9.06 -1.59 28.58
C ILE A 342 8.33 -0.26 28.59
N ILE A 343 7.72 0.09 27.47
CA ILE A 343 6.86 1.26 27.33
C ILE A 343 5.46 0.86 27.82
N MET A 344 4.82 1.71 28.62
CA MET A 344 3.47 1.47 29.15
C MET A 344 2.68 2.76 29.20
N GLY A 345 1.46 2.73 28.66
CA GLY A 345 0.46 3.75 28.90
C GLY A 345 -0.32 3.51 30.20
N PRO A 346 -1.07 4.51 30.69
CA PRO A 346 -1.79 4.42 31.96
C PRO A 346 -2.89 3.34 32.01
N ASN A 347 -3.39 2.91 30.84
CA ASN A 347 -4.43 1.88 30.72
C ASN A 347 -3.88 0.53 30.22
N ASP A 348 -2.56 0.41 30.03
CA ASP A 348 -1.96 -0.84 29.61
C ASP A 348 -1.93 -1.83 30.80
N PRO A 349 -2.09 -3.14 30.56
CA PRO A 349 -2.15 -4.14 31.64
C PRO A 349 -0.83 -4.25 32.40
N ALA A 350 -0.85 -4.49 33.71
CA ALA A 350 0.38 -4.77 34.47
C ALA A 350 1.08 -6.03 33.92
N ILE A 351 2.39 -5.94 33.68
CA ILE A 351 3.21 -7.05 33.16
C ILE A 351 4.02 -7.74 34.26
N GLU A 352 4.33 -7.00 35.33
CA GLU A 352 5.13 -7.41 36.47
C GLU A 352 4.69 -8.75 37.08
N PRO A 353 3.39 -9.02 37.28
CA PRO A 353 2.94 -10.26 37.91
C PRO A 353 3.18 -11.52 37.07
N TYR A 354 3.48 -11.36 35.77
CA TYR A 354 3.66 -12.49 34.85
C TYR A 354 5.12 -12.92 34.70
N PHE A 355 6.09 -12.18 35.29
CA PHE A 355 7.47 -12.63 35.33
C PHE A 355 7.66 -13.75 36.34
N SER A 356 8.45 -14.76 35.98
CA SER A 356 8.81 -15.90 36.84
C SER A 356 9.77 -15.49 37.95
N LYS A 357 10.44 -14.34 37.83
CA LYS A 357 11.41 -13.80 38.80
C LYS A 357 11.62 -12.30 38.59
N PRO A 358 12.19 -11.57 39.57
CA PRO A 358 12.57 -10.17 39.38
C PRO A 358 13.58 -9.98 38.23
N MET A 359 13.35 -8.96 37.40
CA MET A 359 14.13 -8.69 36.19
C MET A 359 14.85 -7.33 36.30
N SER A 360 16.05 -7.33 36.87
CA SER A 360 16.81 -6.11 37.22
C SER A 360 17.31 -5.26 36.04
N HIS A 361 17.27 -5.79 34.82
CA HIS A 361 17.66 -5.09 33.59
C HIS A 361 16.47 -4.45 32.85
N ILE A 362 15.28 -4.50 33.45
CA ILE A 362 14.06 -3.89 32.91
C ILE A 362 13.89 -2.47 33.47
N SER A 363 13.59 -1.52 32.59
CA SER A 363 13.14 -0.17 32.96
C SER A 363 11.75 0.08 32.39
N TYR A 364 10.87 0.65 33.20
CA TYR A 364 9.51 1.01 32.78
C TYR A 364 9.47 2.46 32.32
N ILE A 365 8.93 2.69 31.12
CA ILE A 365 8.75 4.01 30.51
C ILE A 365 7.25 4.32 30.53
N THR A 366 6.81 5.04 31.56
CA THR A 366 5.40 5.40 31.82
C THR A 366 5.12 6.89 31.59
N GLY A 367 6.12 7.62 31.10
CA GLY A 367 6.10 9.06 30.94
C GLY A 367 5.39 9.56 29.67
N ASP A 368 5.70 10.79 29.28
CA ASP A 368 5.10 11.42 28.12
C ASP A 368 5.68 10.92 26.78
N MET A 369 5.21 11.49 25.67
CA MET A 369 5.71 11.12 24.33
C MET A 369 7.19 11.46 24.12
N ASN A 370 7.77 12.42 24.85
CA ASN A 370 9.19 12.74 24.76
C ASN A 370 10.03 11.62 25.37
N GLU A 371 9.61 11.08 26.53
CA GLU A 371 10.27 9.94 27.17
C GLU A 371 10.14 8.67 26.33
N VAL A 372 8.96 8.44 25.76
CA VAL A 372 8.74 7.35 24.78
C VAL A 372 9.67 7.50 23.57
N GLY A 373 9.77 8.70 23.01
CA GLY A 373 10.68 8.99 21.89
C GLY A 373 12.14 8.76 22.24
N GLU A 374 12.56 9.18 23.43
CA GLU A 374 13.92 8.95 23.91
C GLU A 374 14.22 7.46 24.09
N ALA A 375 13.28 6.70 24.67
CA ALA A 375 13.38 5.25 24.80
C ALA A 375 13.45 4.54 23.45
N LEU A 376 12.72 4.99 22.42
CA LEU A 376 12.74 4.37 21.10
C LEU A 376 13.96 4.75 20.27
N SER A 377 14.41 6.01 20.36
CA SER A 377 15.37 6.59 19.41
C SER A 377 16.75 5.91 19.36
N GLY A 378 17.13 5.14 20.39
CA GLY A 378 18.39 4.39 20.46
C GLY A 378 18.22 2.87 20.64
N ALA A 379 17.01 2.34 20.49
CA ALA A 379 16.75 0.92 20.62
C ALA A 379 17.40 0.13 19.47
N LEU A 380 17.92 -1.07 19.76
CA LEU A 380 18.38 -1.98 18.70
C LEU A 380 17.22 -2.59 17.91
N PHE A 381 16.12 -2.88 18.60
CA PHE A 381 14.90 -3.35 17.97
C PHE A 381 13.69 -3.03 18.86
N HIS A 382 12.51 -3.08 18.26
CA HIS A 382 11.24 -2.87 18.92
C HIS A 382 10.29 -4.04 18.66
N ILE A 383 9.54 -4.45 19.69
CA ILE A 383 8.46 -5.43 19.57
C ILE A 383 7.19 -4.83 20.17
N GLY A 384 6.11 -4.83 19.40
CA GLY A 384 4.84 -4.27 19.86
C GLY A 384 3.62 -4.79 19.10
N ASN A 385 2.44 -4.42 19.59
CA ASN A 385 1.17 -4.78 18.95
C ASN A 385 0.85 -3.86 17.76
N ASP A 386 -0.29 -4.10 17.11
CA ASP A 386 -1.01 -3.15 16.24
C ASP A 386 -1.44 -1.89 17.05
N ALA A 387 -0.48 -1.02 17.32
CA ALA A 387 -0.58 0.11 18.22
C ALA A 387 0.27 1.31 17.76
N GLY A 388 -0.13 2.50 18.23
CA GLY A 388 0.54 3.76 17.92
C GLY A 388 2.05 3.74 18.17
N ILE A 389 2.50 3.19 19.31
CA ILE A 389 3.91 3.17 19.71
C ILE A 389 4.79 2.38 18.73
N THR A 390 4.28 1.29 18.16
CA THR A 390 4.98 0.52 17.14
C THR A 390 5.26 1.36 15.88
N HIS A 391 4.37 2.30 15.53
CA HIS A 391 4.60 3.25 14.43
C HIS A 391 5.60 4.35 14.81
N VAL A 392 5.66 4.76 16.09
CA VAL A 392 6.69 5.68 16.59
C VAL A 392 8.07 5.06 16.42
N ALA A 393 8.23 3.77 16.75
CA ALA A 393 9.48 3.03 16.53
C ALA A 393 9.88 3.05 15.05
N GLY A 394 8.88 2.86 14.18
CA GLY A 394 9.03 2.98 12.74
C GLY A 394 9.51 4.34 12.24
N ALA A 395 9.06 5.42 12.87
CA ALA A 395 9.46 6.78 12.51
C ALA A 395 10.96 7.04 12.75
N TYR A 396 11.55 6.41 13.78
CA TYR A 396 12.99 6.37 14.00
C TYR A 396 13.71 5.30 13.15
N ASN A 397 13.00 4.55 12.30
CA ASN A 397 13.53 3.41 11.54
C ASN A 397 14.18 2.33 12.43
N ILE A 398 13.57 2.05 13.58
CA ILE A 398 14.03 0.96 14.45
C ILE A 398 13.59 -0.38 13.81
N PRO A 399 14.48 -1.39 13.74
CA PRO A 399 14.09 -2.74 13.32
C PRO A 399 12.92 -3.26 14.18
N THR A 400 11.80 -3.59 13.56
CA THR A 400 10.51 -3.74 14.27
C THR A 400 9.83 -5.08 14.00
N VAL A 401 9.24 -5.67 15.04
CA VAL A 401 8.29 -6.79 14.94
C VAL A 401 6.93 -6.32 15.42
N GLY A 402 5.95 -6.30 14.53
CA GLY A 402 4.57 -5.91 14.82
C GLY A 402 3.63 -7.13 14.93
N ILE A 403 2.86 -7.22 16.02
CA ILE A 403 1.92 -8.32 16.27
C ILE A 403 0.48 -7.89 16.04
N TYR A 404 -0.19 -8.58 15.12
CA TYR A 404 -1.53 -8.28 14.63
C TYR A 404 -2.47 -9.47 14.87
N GLY A 405 -3.66 -9.19 15.39
CA GLY A 405 -4.70 -10.20 15.64
C GLY A 405 -5.95 -9.95 14.80
N PRO A 406 -6.99 -9.34 15.38
CA PRO A 406 -8.29 -9.22 14.73
C PRO A 406 -8.25 -8.36 13.46
N THR A 407 -7.42 -7.31 13.49
CA THR A 407 -7.08 -6.46 12.34
C THR A 407 -5.82 -6.97 11.69
N GLY A 408 -5.82 -7.07 10.35
CA GLY A 408 -4.62 -7.42 9.60
C GLY A 408 -3.74 -6.19 9.35
N PRO A 409 -2.44 -6.40 9.06
CA PRO A 409 -1.49 -5.31 8.87
C PRO A 409 -1.63 -4.59 7.51
N GLY A 410 -2.71 -4.81 6.76
CA GLY A 410 -2.87 -4.39 5.36
C GLY A 410 -2.50 -2.93 5.09
N SER A 411 -3.41 -2.00 5.37
CA SER A 411 -3.15 -0.56 5.14
C SER A 411 -2.45 0.14 6.31
N TRP A 412 -2.36 -0.51 7.47
CA TRP A 412 -1.91 0.10 8.72
C TRP A 412 -0.81 -0.71 9.41
N GLY A 413 -0.05 -1.49 8.64
CA GLY A 413 1.11 -2.21 9.16
C GLY A 413 2.11 -1.23 9.78
N SER A 414 2.90 -1.71 10.74
CA SER A 414 4.09 -0.98 11.16
C SER A 414 5.00 -0.80 9.95
N PHE A 415 5.83 0.23 10.01
CA PHE A 415 6.68 0.60 8.90
C PHE A 415 8.10 0.79 9.46
N ALA A 416 9.10 0.27 8.75
CA ALA A 416 10.52 0.51 8.95
C ALA A 416 11.22 -0.15 7.76
N GLN A 417 12.47 0.22 7.50
CA GLN A 417 13.30 -0.45 6.50
C GLN A 417 13.40 -1.96 6.76
N TYR A 418 13.52 -2.35 8.02
CA TYR A 418 13.53 -3.74 8.45
C TYR A 418 12.35 -3.97 9.40
N ASN A 419 11.32 -4.64 8.90
CA ASN A 419 10.09 -4.86 9.63
C ASN A 419 9.52 -6.25 9.32
N GLU A 420 9.03 -6.95 10.33
CA GLU A 420 8.30 -8.20 10.17
C GLU A 420 6.93 -8.10 10.85
N LEU A 421 5.89 -8.48 10.12
CA LEU A 421 4.49 -8.31 10.50
C LEU A 421 3.84 -9.67 10.74
N ILE A 422 3.52 -9.97 11.99
CA ILE A 422 2.85 -11.22 12.34
C ILE A 422 1.35 -10.98 12.33
N TRP A 423 0.63 -11.56 11.37
CA TRP A 423 -0.83 -11.63 11.42
C TRP A 423 -1.29 -13.00 11.93
N GLY A 424 -1.63 -13.08 13.21
CA GLY A 424 -2.00 -14.33 13.87
C GLY A 424 -3.36 -14.89 13.45
N LYS A 425 -4.20 -14.09 12.80
CA LYS A 425 -5.48 -14.54 12.23
C LYS A 425 -5.34 -15.40 10.98
N LYS A 426 -4.33 -15.11 10.14
CA LYS A 426 -4.12 -15.77 8.84
C LYS A 426 -3.92 -17.27 9.05
N GLY A 427 -4.75 -18.09 8.40
CA GLY A 427 -4.71 -19.56 8.51
C GLY A 427 -5.38 -20.14 9.76
N VAL A 428 -5.84 -19.30 10.70
CA VAL A 428 -6.38 -19.75 12.00
C VAL A 428 -7.84 -19.34 12.19
N CYS A 429 -8.28 -18.24 11.58
CA CYS A 429 -9.66 -17.75 11.71
C CYS A 429 -10.13 -17.00 10.46
N ASN A 430 -11.30 -17.37 9.92
CA ASN A 430 -11.86 -16.75 8.71
C ASN A 430 -13.00 -15.74 8.99
N VAL A 431 -13.37 -15.52 10.25
CA VAL A 431 -14.43 -14.56 10.62
C VAL A 431 -13.98 -13.14 10.29
N ARG A 432 -14.81 -12.35 9.61
CA ARG A 432 -14.52 -10.94 9.36
C ARG A 432 -14.67 -10.13 10.66
N CYS A 433 -13.58 -9.57 11.17
CA CYS A 433 -13.61 -8.75 12.39
C CYS A 433 -14.07 -7.31 12.05
N ASN A 434 -15.23 -6.92 12.60
CA ASN A 434 -15.61 -5.53 12.82
C ASN A 434 -15.56 -5.23 14.34
N TYR A 435 -15.96 -4.04 14.77
CA TYR A 435 -15.95 -3.68 16.20
C TYR A 435 -16.77 -4.65 17.05
N ASP A 436 -17.99 -4.97 16.65
CA ASP A 436 -18.88 -5.87 17.41
C ASP A 436 -18.29 -7.27 17.57
N VAL A 437 -17.74 -7.83 16.49
CA VAL A 437 -17.06 -9.14 16.54
C VAL A 437 -15.86 -9.09 17.47
N ILE A 438 -15.07 -8.02 17.46
CA ILE A 438 -13.90 -7.91 18.33
C ILE A 438 -14.31 -7.83 19.80
N LEU A 439 -15.34 -7.02 20.10
CA LEU A 439 -15.86 -6.85 21.46
C LEU A 439 -16.41 -8.15 22.07
N ASN A 440 -17.03 -8.99 21.24
CA ASN A 440 -17.66 -10.24 21.67
C ASN A 440 -16.80 -11.50 21.42
N CYS A 441 -15.57 -11.36 20.93
CA CYS A 441 -14.68 -12.50 20.71
C CYS A 441 -13.89 -12.81 21.98
N GLU A 442 -14.40 -13.75 22.80
CA GLU A 442 -13.75 -14.16 24.04
C GLU A 442 -12.39 -14.83 23.79
N HIS A 443 -12.35 -15.84 22.92
CA HIS A 443 -11.16 -16.67 22.72
C HIS A 443 -10.00 -15.93 22.03
N LYS A 444 -10.26 -14.89 21.21
CA LYS A 444 -9.24 -14.13 20.45
C LYS A 444 -8.15 -15.04 19.84
N ILE A 445 -8.56 -16.15 19.21
CA ILE A 445 -7.61 -17.16 18.68
C ILE A 445 -6.53 -16.54 17.79
N CYS A 446 -6.86 -15.47 17.06
CA CYS A 446 -5.91 -14.71 16.23
C CYS A 446 -4.73 -14.08 16.98
N LEU A 447 -4.81 -13.89 18.30
CA LEU A 447 -3.70 -13.45 19.15
C LEU A 447 -3.16 -14.64 19.94
N ASN A 448 -4.05 -15.48 20.48
CA ASN A 448 -3.68 -16.64 21.28
C ASN A 448 -2.93 -17.73 20.50
N SER A 449 -3.07 -17.81 19.18
CA SER A 449 -2.29 -18.72 18.33
C SER A 449 -0.85 -18.26 18.08
N VAL A 450 -0.54 -16.98 18.32
CA VAL A 450 0.82 -16.47 18.17
C VAL A 450 1.63 -16.94 19.38
N THR A 451 2.65 -17.76 19.13
CA THR A 451 3.56 -18.30 20.15
C THR A 451 4.80 -17.41 20.31
N VAL A 452 5.49 -17.53 21.45
CA VAL A 452 6.78 -16.84 21.70
C VAL A 452 7.78 -17.16 20.59
N ASN A 453 7.87 -18.43 20.17
CA ASN A 453 8.77 -18.86 19.09
C ASN A 453 8.43 -18.18 17.76
N ARG A 454 7.15 -17.87 17.49
CA ARG A 454 6.75 -17.17 16.25
C ARG A 454 7.22 -15.71 16.25
N VAL A 455 7.23 -15.09 17.43
CA VAL A 455 7.78 -13.74 17.61
C VAL A 455 9.29 -13.74 17.54
N LEU A 456 9.97 -14.73 18.15
CA LEU A 456 11.42 -14.88 18.07
C LEU A 456 11.91 -15.13 16.64
N GLU A 457 11.22 -15.97 15.88
CA GLU A 457 11.54 -16.18 14.47
C GLU A 457 11.42 -14.89 13.65
N ALA A 458 10.33 -14.12 13.85
CA ALA A 458 10.18 -12.83 13.19
C ALA A 458 11.30 -11.86 13.59
N LEU A 459 11.67 -11.84 14.87
CA LEU A 459 12.81 -11.06 15.35
C LEU A 459 14.12 -11.52 14.67
N TYR A 460 14.35 -12.81 14.53
CA TYR A 460 15.55 -13.35 13.86
C TYR A 460 15.64 -12.88 12.40
N LYS A 461 14.51 -12.91 11.66
CA LYS A 461 14.41 -12.37 10.30
C LYS A 461 14.76 -10.88 10.24
N VAL A 462 14.23 -10.08 11.18
CA VAL A 462 14.52 -8.64 11.27
C VAL A 462 15.99 -8.40 11.57
N LEU A 463 16.54 -9.06 12.59
CA LEU A 463 17.92 -8.83 13.05
C LEU A 463 18.96 -9.23 12.00
N GLN A 464 18.78 -10.38 11.34
CA GLN A 464 19.67 -10.83 10.27
C GLN A 464 19.77 -9.81 9.13
N LYS A 465 18.65 -9.20 8.75
CA LYS A 465 18.62 -8.18 7.69
C LYS A 465 19.19 -6.84 8.18
N ALA A 466 18.82 -6.42 9.39
CA ALA A 466 19.21 -5.11 9.94
C ALA A 466 20.69 -5.02 10.31
N TYR A 467 21.31 -6.14 10.65
CA TYR A 467 22.68 -6.22 11.18
C TYR A 467 23.56 -7.18 10.38
N SER A 468 23.39 -7.25 9.06
CA SER A 468 24.11 -8.18 8.17
C SER A 468 25.63 -8.06 8.22
N ASN A 469 26.16 -6.91 8.65
CA ASN A 469 27.59 -6.63 8.72
C ASN A 469 28.18 -6.81 10.13
N GLU A 470 27.34 -7.13 11.12
CA GLU A 470 27.78 -7.35 12.50
C GLU A 470 28.22 -8.80 12.72
N LYS A 471 29.15 -9.00 13.66
CA LYS A 471 29.53 -10.35 14.09
C LYS A 471 28.28 -11.09 14.58
N SER A 472 28.02 -12.23 13.97
CA SER A 472 26.79 -12.99 14.20
C SER A 472 27.08 -14.42 14.65
N ILE A 473 26.15 -14.98 15.40
CA ILE A 473 26.11 -16.40 15.77
C ILE A 473 24.97 -17.06 15.01
N LEU A 474 25.17 -18.31 14.63
CA LEU A 474 24.12 -19.09 14.00
C LEU A 474 23.15 -19.60 15.06
N LYS A 475 21.86 -19.41 14.80
CA LYS A 475 20.79 -19.96 15.63
C LYS A 475 19.75 -20.66 14.75
N THR A 476 19.33 -21.84 15.18
CA THR A 476 18.21 -22.55 14.59
C THR A 476 16.91 -21.77 14.76
N ASN A 477 16.03 -21.86 13.76
CA ASN A 477 14.69 -21.32 13.82
C ASN A 477 13.95 -21.92 15.04
N PRO A 478 13.41 -21.08 15.94
CA PRO A 478 12.71 -21.56 17.14
C PRO A 478 11.40 -22.30 16.83
N GLN A 479 10.91 -22.27 15.59
CA GLN A 479 9.78 -23.08 15.12
C GLN A 479 10.18 -24.44 14.55
N ALA A 480 11.47 -24.69 14.31
CA ALA A 480 11.91 -25.95 13.74
C ALA A 480 11.81 -27.09 14.76
N ILE A 481 11.26 -28.22 14.32
CA ILE A 481 11.30 -29.49 15.04
C ILE A 481 12.35 -30.36 14.36
N LEU A 482 13.31 -30.84 15.14
CA LEU A 482 14.47 -31.58 14.66
C LEU A 482 14.39 -33.03 15.16
N ASP A 483 14.50 -33.98 14.23
CA ASP A 483 14.64 -35.40 14.53
C ASP A 483 15.99 -35.88 13.97
N PHE A 484 16.84 -36.41 14.85
CA PHE A 484 18.22 -36.77 14.54
C PHE A 484 18.36 -38.28 14.44
N GLY A 485 18.55 -38.77 13.21
CA GLY A 485 18.74 -40.17 12.91
C GLY A 485 20.21 -40.63 12.97
N LYS A 486 20.41 -41.89 12.57
CA LYS A 486 21.77 -42.45 12.47
C LYS A 486 22.55 -41.80 11.32
N ASN A 487 21.91 -41.67 10.16
CA ASN A 487 22.51 -41.21 8.91
C ASN A 487 21.89 -39.93 8.37
N ASP A 488 20.93 -39.34 9.06
CA ASP A 488 20.14 -38.21 8.57
C ASP A 488 19.62 -37.32 9.72
N CYS A 489 19.09 -36.16 9.36
CA CYS A 489 18.25 -35.32 10.20
C CYS A 489 17.01 -34.90 9.43
N LEU A 490 15.84 -35.15 10.02
CA LEU A 490 14.57 -34.63 9.53
C LEU A 490 14.26 -33.31 10.24
N ILE A 491 14.08 -32.26 9.46
CA ILE A 491 13.76 -30.91 9.91
C ILE A 491 12.34 -30.61 9.48
N LYS A 492 11.43 -30.43 10.45
CA LYS A 492 10.06 -29.97 10.17
C LYS A 492 9.94 -28.49 10.49
N LEU A 493 9.48 -27.71 9.54
CA LEU A 493 9.25 -26.27 9.71
C LEU A 493 7.94 -25.89 9.01
N TYR A 494 6.92 -25.58 9.82
CA TYR A 494 5.53 -25.41 9.35
C TYR A 494 5.03 -26.66 8.63
N ASP A 495 4.54 -26.51 7.39
CA ASP A 495 4.07 -27.60 6.54
C ASP A 495 5.20 -28.23 5.69
N ASN A 496 6.45 -27.76 5.85
CA ASN A 496 7.60 -28.27 5.09
C ASN A 496 8.39 -29.28 5.92
N GLU A 497 8.89 -30.31 5.25
CA GLU A 497 9.82 -31.29 5.80
C GLU A 497 11.09 -31.34 4.94
N PHE A 498 12.26 -31.23 5.56
CA PHE A 498 13.56 -31.31 4.91
C PHE A 498 14.34 -32.50 5.48
N LEU A 499 14.75 -33.43 4.63
CA LEU A 499 15.63 -34.53 5.02
C LEU A 499 17.08 -34.17 4.63
N LEU A 500 17.96 -34.09 5.62
CA LEU A 500 19.38 -33.83 5.43
C LEU A 500 20.17 -35.10 5.73
N GLU A 501 20.77 -35.71 4.70
CA GLU A 501 21.58 -36.91 4.84
C GLU A 501 23.03 -36.58 5.22
N TYR A 502 23.61 -37.35 6.12
CA TYR A 502 25.01 -37.25 6.52
C TYR A 502 25.88 -38.13 5.64
N HIS A 503 26.77 -37.52 4.87
CA HIS A 503 27.71 -38.29 4.04
C HIS A 503 28.88 -38.90 4.83
N ASN A 504 29.19 -38.35 6.01
CA ASN A 504 30.23 -38.86 6.89
C ASN A 504 30.01 -38.43 8.35
N LYS A 505 30.79 -39.01 9.27
CA LYS A 505 30.70 -38.72 10.71
C LYS A 505 31.03 -37.27 11.06
N ASN A 506 31.91 -36.61 10.30
CA ASN A 506 32.28 -35.21 10.55
C ASN A 506 31.12 -34.27 10.21
N MET A 507 30.52 -34.43 9.02
CA MET A 507 29.33 -33.68 8.60
C MET A 507 28.19 -33.86 9.60
N LYS A 508 27.95 -35.09 10.06
CA LYS A 508 26.98 -35.37 11.13
C LYS A 508 27.24 -34.50 12.36
N LEU A 509 28.46 -34.54 12.90
CA LEU A 509 28.83 -33.77 14.08
C LEU A 509 28.64 -32.26 13.86
N GLN A 510 29.06 -31.73 12.71
CA GLN A 510 28.94 -30.31 12.38
C GLN A 510 27.48 -29.87 12.26
N VAL A 511 26.65 -30.62 11.53
CA VAL A 511 25.22 -30.31 11.34
C VAL A 511 24.46 -30.41 12.65
N GLU A 512 24.66 -31.49 13.42
CA GLU A 512 24.01 -31.62 14.73
C GLU A 512 24.46 -30.51 15.69
N THR A 513 25.73 -30.13 15.66
CA THR A 513 26.23 -29.03 16.49
C THR A 513 25.60 -27.70 16.09
N LEU A 514 25.53 -27.41 14.79
CA LEU A 514 24.87 -26.22 14.24
C LEU A 514 23.39 -26.15 14.64
N LEU A 515 22.68 -27.27 14.56
CA LEU A 515 21.23 -27.31 14.79
C LEU A 515 20.86 -27.39 16.28
N LYS A 516 21.71 -27.99 17.12
CA LYS A 516 21.48 -28.15 18.59
C LYS A 516 22.03 -26.99 19.42
N LYS A 517 23.13 -26.36 19.00
CA LYS A 517 23.85 -25.36 19.80
C LYS A 517 23.96 -24.03 19.07
N GLU A 518 24.10 -22.97 19.84
CA GLU A 518 24.54 -21.68 19.34
C GLU A 518 26.01 -21.78 18.96
N CYS A 519 26.35 -21.56 17.69
CA CYS A 519 27.71 -21.78 17.20
C CYS A 519 28.22 -20.63 16.32
N LEU A 520 29.51 -20.32 16.49
CA LEU A 520 30.31 -19.57 15.53
C LEU A 520 30.82 -20.60 14.52
N MET A 521 30.22 -20.71 13.34
CA MET A 521 30.83 -21.53 12.29
C MET A 521 31.78 -20.68 11.47
N ASP A 522 33.07 -20.97 11.58
CA ASP A 522 34.09 -20.61 10.59
C ASP A 522 34.52 -21.90 9.88
N SER A 523 33.65 -22.42 9.01
CA SER A 523 33.94 -23.64 8.27
C SER A 523 34.78 -23.31 7.04
N LYS A 524 36.03 -23.80 7.02
CA LYS A 524 36.85 -23.88 5.80
C LYS A 524 36.38 -24.97 4.83
N ASP A 525 35.40 -25.80 5.21
CA ASP A 525 34.81 -26.85 4.37
C ASP A 525 33.68 -26.26 3.50
N ASP A 526 33.88 -26.31 2.18
CA ASP A 526 32.97 -25.77 1.17
C ASP A 526 31.63 -26.52 1.10
N ASN A 527 31.60 -27.83 1.42
CA ASN A 527 30.34 -28.58 1.45
C ASN A 527 29.45 -28.11 2.60
N MET A 528 30.04 -27.83 3.76
CA MET A 528 29.30 -27.29 4.91
C MET A 528 28.80 -25.87 4.66
N LYS A 529 29.50 -25.06 3.85
CA LYS A 529 28.99 -23.75 3.42
C LYS A 529 27.72 -23.90 2.58
N LEU A 530 27.72 -24.81 1.60
CA LEU A 530 26.54 -25.08 0.78
C LEU A 530 25.35 -25.54 1.63
N VAL A 531 25.58 -26.44 2.59
CA VAL A 531 24.54 -26.87 3.54
C VAL A 531 24.00 -25.68 4.32
N LEU A 532 24.88 -24.85 4.87
CA LEU A 532 24.50 -23.67 5.63
C LEU A 532 23.70 -22.67 4.79
N ASP A 533 24.13 -22.41 3.55
CA ASP A 533 23.44 -21.51 2.62
C ASP A 533 22.01 -22.01 2.35
N VAL A 534 21.83 -23.31 2.12
CA VAL A 534 20.50 -23.91 1.96
C VAL A 534 19.66 -23.75 3.22
N LEU A 535 20.22 -24.04 4.41
CA LEU A 535 19.50 -23.90 5.68
C LEU A 535 19.08 -22.45 5.95
N ILE A 536 19.89 -21.46 5.56
CA ILE A 536 19.56 -20.04 5.68
C ILE A 536 18.47 -19.64 4.67
N GLN A 537 18.59 -20.07 3.42
CA GLN A 537 17.58 -19.81 2.39
C GLN A 537 16.22 -20.40 2.77
N GLN A 538 16.21 -21.59 3.37
CA GLN A 538 15.01 -22.25 3.90
C GLN A 538 14.55 -21.71 5.26
N GLN A 539 15.23 -20.69 5.80
CA GLN A 539 14.91 -20.09 7.10
C GLN A 539 14.97 -21.09 8.27
N VAL A 540 15.74 -22.17 8.14
CA VAL A 540 15.98 -23.13 9.22
C VAL A 540 17.02 -22.60 10.20
N VAL A 541 17.97 -21.81 9.73
CA VAL A 541 19.02 -21.18 10.54
C VAL A 541 19.12 -19.69 10.19
N PHE A 542 19.45 -18.88 11.18
CA PHE A 542 19.64 -17.44 11.03
C PHE A 542 20.99 -16.98 11.58
N TYR A 543 21.58 -15.98 10.94
CA TYR A 543 22.67 -15.18 11.50
C TYR A 543 22.09 -14.13 12.45
N ILE A 544 22.32 -14.33 13.75
CA ILE A 544 21.85 -13.44 14.79
C ILE A 544 23.02 -12.61 15.32
N PRO A 545 22.95 -11.27 15.28
CA PRO A 545 24.02 -10.42 15.74
C PRO A 545 24.34 -10.69 17.21
N ASN A 546 25.63 -10.85 17.51
CA ASN A 546 26.12 -10.98 18.86
C ASN A 546 26.32 -9.58 19.45
N PHE A 547 25.36 -9.13 20.26
CA PHE A 547 25.40 -7.82 20.91
C PHE A 547 26.34 -7.72 22.13
N GLN A 548 27.35 -8.60 22.24
CA GLN A 548 28.37 -8.54 23.28
C GLN A 548 29.17 -7.22 23.27
N LYS A 549 29.81 -6.92 24.41
CA LYS A 549 30.61 -5.72 24.63
C LYS A 549 31.74 -5.63 23.59
N HIS A 550 31.74 -4.57 22.77
CA HIS A 550 32.99 -4.04 22.22
C HIS A 550 33.79 -3.41 23.35
N ASN A 551 34.49 -4.22 24.13
CA ASN A 551 35.69 -3.79 24.83
C ASN A 551 36.85 -4.60 24.25
N ASN A 552 37.90 -3.92 23.83
CA ASN A 552 39.21 -4.51 23.56
C ASN A 552 39.64 -5.33 24.78
N ALA A 553 39.43 -6.64 24.75
CA ALA A 553 40.09 -7.61 25.60
C ALA A 553 39.97 -8.98 24.91
N THR A 554 41.13 -9.58 24.71
CA THR A 554 41.43 -10.90 24.17
C THR A 554 40.38 -11.98 24.44
N CYS A 555 40.07 -12.75 23.39
CA CYS A 555 39.31 -14.00 23.48
C CYS A 555 39.92 -14.91 24.55
N LYS A 556 39.13 -15.30 25.53
CA LYS A 556 39.34 -16.55 26.26
C LYS A 556 38.31 -17.54 25.76
N GLU A 557 38.81 -18.69 25.33
CA GLU A 557 38.04 -19.90 25.05
C GLU A 557 37.16 -20.23 26.26
N ILE A 558 35.91 -20.58 25.99
CA ILE A 558 35.00 -21.15 26.97
C ILE A 558 35.05 -22.66 26.73
N ASP A 559 35.58 -23.38 27.72
CA ASP A 559 35.54 -24.84 27.84
C ASP A 559 34.11 -25.39 27.94
#